data_AF-A0A923DHD1-F1
#
_entry.id   AF-A0A923DHD1-F1
#
_cell.length_a   1.000
_cell.length_b   1.000
_cell.length_c   1.000
_cell.angle_alpha   90.00
_cell.angle_beta   90.00
_cell.angle_gamma   90.00
#
_symmetry.space_group_name_H-M   'P 1'
#
loop_
_entity.id
_entity.type
_entity.pdbx_description
1 polymer ?
#
loop_
_entity_poly.entity_id
_entity_poly.type
_entity_poly.pdbx_seq_one_letter_code
_entity_poly.pdbx_strand_id
1 'polypeptide(L)'
;MVRNNLIPTDGSDYGKTAIAYGIYFAGKLEAQLIGLHVIDVRLLQGPVFTDISGSIGLPPYQEFFPAIESSLNAKAESIFKEFRLNGHPEKHDSGASHTLSSRTRQ
;
A
#
# COMPACT_ATOMS: atom_id res chain seq x y z
N MET A 1 2.20 -18.19 -19.87
CA MET A 1 0.89 -17.52 -19.71
C MET A 1 0.89 -16.82 -18.36
N VAL A 2 0.71 -15.50 -18.31
CA VAL A 2 0.71 -14.73 -17.06
C VAL A 2 -0.73 -14.65 -16.56
N ARG A 3 -1.02 -15.21 -15.38
CA ARG A 3 -2.37 -15.23 -14.79
C ARG A 3 -2.57 -14.21 -13.66
N ASN A 4 -1.47 -13.75 -13.06
CA ASN A 4 -1.47 -12.90 -11.88
C ASN A 4 -0.50 -11.75 -12.12
N ASN A 5 -1.01 -10.52 -12.06
CA ASN A 5 -0.24 -9.29 -12.20
C ASN A 5 -0.15 -8.60 -10.84
N LEU A 6 1.01 -8.69 -10.19
CA LEU A 6 1.29 -8.03 -8.93
C LEU A 6 1.88 -6.65 -9.18
N ILE A 7 1.22 -5.62 -8.66
CA ILE A 7 1.71 -4.24 -8.72
C ILE A 7 2.03 -3.75 -7.30
N PRO A 8 3.31 -3.60 -6.95
CA PRO A 8 3.70 -2.89 -5.75
C PRO A 8 3.44 -1.39 -5.93
N THR A 9 2.94 -0.73 -4.88
CA THR A 9 2.75 0.72 -4.85
C THR A 9 3.09 1.27 -3.46
N ASP A 10 3.72 2.43 -3.43
CA ASP A 10 4.01 3.22 -2.24
C ASP A 10 3.09 4.45 -2.09
N GLY A 11 2.12 4.60 -3.02
CA GLY A 11 1.22 5.74 -3.12
C GLY A 11 1.81 6.98 -3.80
N SER A 12 3.05 6.91 -4.28
CA SER A 12 3.68 8.00 -5.06
C SER A 12 3.03 8.14 -6.43
N ASP A 13 3.27 9.27 -7.10
CA ASP A 13 2.79 9.48 -8.48
C ASP A 13 3.41 8.48 -9.46
N TYR A 14 4.65 8.04 -9.23
CA TYR A 14 5.27 6.96 -9.98
C TYR A 14 4.55 5.62 -9.76
N GLY A 15 4.16 5.34 -8.51
CA GLY A 15 3.33 4.17 -8.16
C GLY A 15 1.96 4.20 -8.86
N LYS A 16 1.32 5.37 -8.95
CA LYS A 16 0.07 5.54 -9.70
C LYS A 16 0.23 5.25 -11.19
N THR A 17 1.32 5.73 -11.80
CA THR A 17 1.64 5.38 -13.20
C THR A 17 1.83 3.87 -13.37
N ALA A 18 2.54 3.20 -12.46
CA ALA A 18 2.72 1.75 -12.51
C ALA A 18 1.39 1.00 -12.40
N ILE A 19 0.47 1.45 -11.54
CA ILE A 19 -0.90 0.91 -11.42
C ILE A 19 -1.63 1.02 -12.76
N ALA A 20 -1.60 2.19 -13.40
CA ALA A 20 -2.28 2.40 -14.68
C ALA A 20 -1.79 1.42 -15.77
N TYR A 21 -0.48 1.22 -15.88
CA TYR A 21 0.08 0.25 -16.83
C TYR A 21 -0.32 -1.18 -16.50
N GLY A 22 -0.28 -1.59 -15.23
CA GLY A 22 -0.62 -2.96 -14.92
C GLY A 22 -2.13 -3.24 -15.00
N ILE A 23 -3.02 -2.24 -14.85
CA ILE A 23 -4.44 -2.37 -15.24
C ILE A 23 -4.55 -2.64 -16.75
N TYR A 24 -3.85 -1.84 -17.57
CA TYR A 24 -3.83 -2.03 -19.02
C TYR A 24 -3.37 -3.43 -19.42
N PHE A 25 -2.26 -3.91 -18.85
CA PHE A 25 -1.75 -5.25 -19.14
C PHE A 25 -2.63 -6.36 -18.57
N ALA A 26 -3.23 -6.19 -17.39
CA ALA A 26 -4.16 -7.17 -16.82
C ALA A 26 -5.36 -7.40 -17.74
N GLY A 27 -5.92 -6.33 -18.33
CA GLY A 27 -6.98 -6.44 -19.33
C GLY A 27 -6.54 -7.13 -20.61
N LYS A 28 -5.33 -6.84 -21.11
CA LYS A 28 -4.79 -7.48 -22.33
C LYS A 28 -4.42 -8.95 -22.16
N LEU A 29 -4.04 -9.34 -20.94
CA LEU A 29 -3.57 -10.68 -20.62
C LEU A 29 -4.64 -11.55 -19.95
N GLU A 30 -5.84 -11.00 -19.72
CA GLU A 30 -6.90 -11.63 -18.92
C GLU A 30 -6.38 -12.10 -17.54
N ALA A 31 -5.49 -11.29 -16.96
CA ALA A 31 -4.79 -11.61 -15.72
C ALA A 31 -5.49 -10.96 -14.52
N GLN A 32 -5.48 -11.66 -13.38
CA GLN A 32 -5.90 -11.12 -12.09
C GLN A 32 -4.95 -10.00 -11.67
N LEU A 33 -5.49 -8.85 -11.28
CA LEU A 33 -4.72 -7.71 -10.77
C LEU A 33 -4.59 -7.79 -9.24
N ILE A 34 -3.37 -7.73 -8.71
CA ILE A 34 -3.06 -7.81 -7.28
C ILE A 34 -2.27 -6.57 -6.88
N GLY A 35 -2.83 -5.74 -6.01
CA GLY A 35 -2.13 -4.58 -5.44
C GLY A 35 -1.38 -4.95 -4.17
N LEU A 36 -0.16 -4.44 -4.00
CA LEU A 36 0.64 -4.62 -2.78
C LEU A 36 1.18 -3.29 -2.30
N HIS A 37 0.89 -2.95 -1.04
CA HIS A 37 1.52 -1.84 -0.34
C HIS A 37 2.30 -2.39 0.87
N VAL A 38 3.49 -1.86 1.10
CA VAL A 38 4.35 -2.25 2.22
C VAL A 38 4.52 -1.04 3.14
N ILE A 39 4.15 -1.21 4.41
CA ILE A 39 4.42 -0.23 5.45
C ILE A 39 5.83 -0.46 5.97
N ASP A 40 6.70 0.55 5.85
CA ASP A 40 8.07 0.47 6.36
C ASP A 40 8.12 0.86 7.85
N VAL A 41 8.03 -0.14 8.73
CA VAL A 41 8.12 0.05 10.18
C VAL A 41 9.49 0.53 10.66
N ARG A 42 10.53 0.50 9.81
CA ARG A 42 11.87 1.02 10.17
C ARG A 42 11.89 2.54 10.21
N LEU A 43 10.96 3.19 9.50
CA LEU A 43 10.73 4.64 9.61
C LEU A 43 10.31 5.03 11.04
N LEU A 44 9.73 4.09 11.79
CA LEU A 44 9.40 4.24 13.20
C LEU A 44 10.66 4.12 14.08
N GLN A 45 11.56 3.20 13.76
CA GLN A 45 12.73 2.85 14.58
C GLN A 45 13.99 3.71 14.34
N GLY A 46 13.87 4.85 13.64
CA GLY A 46 15.04 5.63 13.22
C GLY A 46 15.80 6.30 14.38
N PRO A 47 17.15 6.35 14.35
CA PRO A 47 17.98 6.91 15.43
C PRO A 47 17.67 8.39 15.74
N VAL A 48 17.07 9.12 14.80
CA VAL A 48 16.61 10.50 14.96
C VAL A 48 15.58 10.64 16.10
N PHE A 49 14.70 9.67 16.30
CA PHE A 49 13.67 9.75 17.35
C PHE A 49 14.21 9.45 18.75
N THR A 50 15.18 8.53 18.85
CA THR A 50 15.84 8.20 20.12
C THR A 50 16.81 9.28 20.60
N ASP A 51 17.49 9.97 19.69
CA ASP A 51 18.50 10.99 20.05
C ASP A 51 17.84 12.34 20.40
N ILE A 52 16.75 12.69 19.71
CA ILE A 52 15.95 13.89 20.00
C ILE A 52 15.18 13.72 21.33
N SER A 53 14.44 12.63 21.53
CA SER A 53 13.63 12.48 22.75
C SER A 53 14.45 12.52 24.04
N GLY A 54 15.64 11.91 24.05
CA GLY A 54 16.57 11.98 25.17
C GLY A 54 17.17 13.38 25.41
N SER A 55 17.32 14.19 24.35
CA SER A 55 17.96 15.52 24.42
C SER A 55 16.98 16.67 24.71
N ILE A 56 15.70 16.55 24.33
CA ILE A 56 14.69 17.63 24.49
C ILE A 56 13.63 17.32 25.56
N GLY A 57 13.75 16.21 26.31
CA GLY A 57 12.81 15.86 27.37
C GLY A 57 11.41 15.51 26.86
N LEU A 58 11.28 15.06 25.62
CA LEU A 58 10.03 14.55 25.09
C LEU A 58 9.71 13.20 25.76
N PRO A 59 8.42 12.85 25.90
CA PRO A 59 8.04 11.55 26.44
C PRO A 59 8.68 10.41 25.65
N PRO A 60 8.92 9.25 26.29
CA PRO A 60 9.57 8.12 25.66
C PRO A 60 8.89 7.81 24.33
N TYR A 61 9.70 7.55 23.31
CA TYR A 61 9.25 7.24 21.95
C TYR A 61 8.09 6.21 21.91
N GLN A 62 8.03 5.28 22.87
CA GLN A 62 6.94 4.34 23.12
C GLN A 62 5.53 4.96 23.14
N GLU A 63 5.36 6.19 23.62
CA GLU A 63 4.04 6.86 23.67
C GLU A 63 3.56 7.36 22.30
N PHE A 64 4.47 7.56 21.34
CA PHE A 64 4.13 8.04 19.99
C PHE A 64 3.84 6.91 19.00
N PHE A 65 4.26 5.68 19.29
CA PHE A 65 4.05 4.53 18.41
C PHE A 65 2.61 4.39 17.92
N PRO A 66 1.58 4.45 18.79
CA PRO A 66 0.19 4.26 18.34
C PRO A 66 -0.25 5.33 17.33
N ALA A 67 0.21 6.57 17.51
CA ALA A 67 -0.13 7.67 16.61
C ALA A 67 0.52 7.51 15.23
N ILE A 68 1.79 7.10 15.20
CA ILE A 68 2.51 6.92 13.92
C ILE A 68 2.00 5.67 13.21
N GLU A 69 1.76 4.57 13.92
CA GLU A 69 1.14 3.36 13.36
C GLU A 69 -0.24 3.67 12.74
N SER A 70 -1.09 4.43 13.48
CA SER A 70 -2.39 4.88 12.97
C SER A 70 -2.25 5.73 11.69
N SER A 71 -1.27 6.63 11.63
CA SER A 71 -0.99 7.44 10.44
C SER A 71 -0.55 6.59 9.23
N LEU A 72 0.34 5.63 9.44
CA LEU A 72 0.79 4.70 8.39
C LEU A 72 -0.34 3.81 7.89
N ASN A 73 -1.21 3.34 8.79
CA ASN A 73 -2.40 2.56 8.42
C ASN A 73 -3.40 3.42 7.64
N ALA A 74 -3.65 4.67 8.04
CA ALA A 74 -4.52 5.59 7.31
C ALA A 74 -3.99 5.86 5.89
N LYS A 75 -2.67 5.99 5.73
CA LYS A 75 -2.03 6.11 4.41
C LYS A 75 -2.26 4.84 3.58
N ALA A 76 -2.06 3.66 4.15
CA ALA A 76 -2.29 2.39 3.46
C ALA A 76 -3.74 2.25 2.96
N GLU A 77 -4.73 2.61 3.80
CA GLU A 77 -6.14 2.60 3.40
C GLU A 77 -6.45 3.57 2.26
N SER A 78 -5.82 4.76 2.27
CA SER A 78 -5.94 5.72 1.17
C SER A 78 -5.42 5.13 -0.15
N ILE A 79 -4.24 4.50 -0.11
CA ILE A 79 -3.64 3.83 -1.28
C ILE A 79 -4.54 2.71 -1.79
N PHE A 80 -5.09 1.87 -0.90
CA PHE A 80 -6.01 0.80 -1.31
C PHE A 80 -7.34 1.32 -1.85
N LYS A 81 -7.84 2.44 -1.33
CA LYS A 81 -9.03 3.10 -1.88
C LYS A 81 -8.77 3.56 -3.31
N GLU A 82 -7.64 4.24 -3.55
CA GLU A 82 -7.24 4.69 -4.87
C GLU A 82 -7.04 3.51 -5.84
N PHE A 83 -6.35 2.45 -5.40
CA PHE A 83 -6.16 1.25 -6.21
C PHE A 83 -7.48 0.60 -6.63
N ARG A 84 -8.47 0.52 -5.73
CA ARG A 84 -9.81 -0.02 -6.02
C ARG A 84 -10.57 0.84 -7.04
N LEU A 85 -10.52 2.15 -6.88
CA LEU A 85 -11.19 3.09 -7.80
C LEU A 85 -10.61 2.98 -9.22
N ASN A 86 -9.28 2.88 -9.34
CA ASN A 86 -8.61 2.76 -10.63
C ASN A 86 -8.76 1.36 -11.24
N GLY A 87 -8.84 0.31 -10.41
CA GLY A 87 -8.98 -1.08 -10.84
C GLY A 87 -10.39 -1.48 -11.30
N HIS A 88 -11.38 -0.60 -11.19
CA HIS A 88 -12.71 -0.78 -11.77
C HIS A 88 -12.79 0.03 -13.07
N PRO A 89 -12.38 -0.53 -14.23
CA PRO A 89 -12.83 0.04 -15.48
C PRO A 89 -14.36 0.02 -15.46
N GLU A 90 -15.01 1.11 -15.86
CA GLU A 90 -16.44 1.11 -16.14
C GLU A 90 -16.79 -0.18 -16.88
N LYS A 91 -17.79 -0.90 -16.32
CA LYS A 91 -18.22 -2.23 -16.72
C LYS A 91 -18.21 -2.39 -18.23
N HIS A 92 -17.15 -3.01 -18.76
CA HIS A 92 -17.27 -3.77 -19.99
C HIS A 92 -17.59 -5.20 -19.56
N ASP A 93 -18.86 -5.52 -19.72
CA ASP A 93 -19.52 -6.80 -19.45
C ASP A 93 -18.61 -8.02 -19.68
N SER A 94 -18.09 -8.62 -18.60
CA SER A 94 -17.71 -10.05 -18.53
C SER A 94 -17.26 -10.42 -17.11
N GLY A 95 -17.85 -11.49 -16.57
CA GLY A 95 -17.77 -11.86 -15.16
C GLY A 95 -16.42 -12.41 -14.72
N ALA A 96 -15.66 -11.61 -13.96
CA ALA A 96 -14.50 -12.07 -13.20
C ALA A 96 -14.73 -11.88 -11.70
N SER A 97 -14.64 -12.98 -10.94
CA SER A 97 -14.71 -12.99 -9.49
C SER A 97 -13.34 -12.61 -8.90
N HIS A 98 -13.31 -11.70 -7.93
CA HIS A 98 -12.08 -11.23 -7.28
C HIS A 98 -12.04 -11.65 -5.80
N THR A 99 -10.95 -12.29 -5.37
CA THR A 99 -10.71 -12.74 -4.00
C THR A 99 -9.53 -11.97 -3.39
N LEU A 100 -9.73 -11.37 -2.21
CA LEU A 100 -8.67 -10.69 -1.45
C LEU A 100 -7.93 -11.68 -0.52
N SER A 101 -6.61 -11.56 -0.45
CA SER A 101 -5.82 -12.14 0.64
C SER A 101 -4.83 -11.09 1.16
N SER A 102 -5.07 -10.61 2.38
CA SER A 102 -4.06 -9.93 3.18
C SER A 102 -3.26 -10.98 3.94
N ARG A 103 -1.94 -11.00 3.76
CA ARG A 103 -1.02 -11.76 4.62
C ARG A 103 -0.15 -10.80 5.38
N THR A 104 -0.45 -10.62 6.66
CA THR A 104 0.48 -10.11 7.66
C THR A 104 1.53 -11.18 7.88
N ARG A 105 2.81 -10.90 7.57
CA ARG A 105 3.90 -11.77 8.03
C ARG A 105 4.10 -11.50 9.53
N GLN A 106 3.94 -12.56 10.33
CA GLN A 106 4.45 -12.62 11.70
C GLN A 106 5.98 -12.51 11.70
#